data_AF-X0W267-F1
#
_entry.id   AF-X0W267-F1
#
_cell.length_a   1.000
_cell.length_b   1.000
_cell.length_c   1.000
_cell.angle_alpha   90.00
_cell.angle_beta   90.00
_cell.angle_gamma   90.00
#
_symmetry.space_group_name_H-M   'P 1'
#
loop_
_entity.id
_entity.type
_entity.pdbx_description
1 polymer ?
#
loop_
_entity_poly.entity_id
_entity_poly.type
_entity_poly.pdbx_seq_one_letter_code
_entity_poly.pdbx_strand_id
1 'polypeptide(L)'
;MKLFDRFADEPKEVDSLRDTSAIDLVRKERYLRWRFDSHPEYNYRHVVVKKDEKLVGYAVIRVNARPDGVVEGIIVDYLVRYADVDCFRVLIGKCLNELKESGCDIVTVWAFSLANLREQLLKHFGFKSLLKFPYSRFVDRGYLDAL
;
A
#
# COMPACT_ATOMS: atom_id res chain seq x y z
N MET A 1 0.93 8.70 14.58
CA MET A 1 1.12 8.45 13.13
C MET A 1 1.54 9.73 12.47
N LYS A 2 2.39 9.67 11.46
CA LYS A 2 2.92 10.85 10.77
C LYS A 2 2.86 10.64 9.26
N LEU A 3 2.59 11.72 8.53
CA LEU A 3 2.66 11.81 7.08
C LEU A 3 3.90 12.61 6.71
N PHE A 4 4.62 12.19 5.67
CA PHE A 4 5.78 12.90 5.17
C PHE A 4 5.70 13.03 3.65
N ASP A 5 5.96 14.24 3.14
CA ASP A 5 6.01 14.51 1.71
C ASP A 5 7.24 13.94 1.01
N ARG A 6 8.27 13.58 1.80
CA ARG A 6 9.50 12.92 1.35
C ARG A 6 10.00 11.96 2.43
N PHE A 7 10.91 11.06 2.08
CA PHE A 7 11.54 10.17 3.04
C PHE A 7 12.32 10.98 4.09
N ALA A 8 11.75 11.08 5.29
CA ALA A 8 12.36 11.72 6.47
C ALA A 8 13.39 10.77 7.14
N ASP A 9 13.95 11.15 8.29
CA ASP A 9 14.82 10.25 9.06
C ASP A 9 14.07 9.06 9.67
N GLU A 10 12.77 9.17 9.86
CA GLU A 10 11.95 8.19 10.59
C GLU A 10 11.70 6.84 9.88
N PRO A 11 11.62 6.72 8.55
CA PRO A 11 11.42 5.43 7.89
C PRO A 11 12.73 4.67 7.61
N LYS A 12 13.88 5.06 8.19
CA LYS A 12 15.16 4.33 8.05
C LYS A 12 15.06 2.85 8.44
N GLU A 13 14.13 2.52 9.33
CA GLU A 13 13.94 1.17 9.87
C GLU A 13 12.88 0.34 9.13
N VAL A 14 12.33 0.79 7.99
CA VAL A 14 11.25 0.07 7.28
C VAL A 14 11.61 -1.39 6.98
N ASP A 15 12.86 -1.66 6.56
CA ASP A 15 13.32 -3.01 6.26
C ASP A 15 13.31 -3.95 7.48
N SER A 16 13.26 -3.41 8.72
CA SER A 16 13.14 -4.21 9.94
C SER A 16 11.76 -4.86 10.13
N LEU A 17 10.74 -4.39 9.41
CA LEU A 17 9.39 -4.97 9.42
C LEU A 17 9.27 -6.19 8.50
N ARG A 18 10.25 -6.40 7.62
CA ARG A 18 10.25 -7.43 6.58
C ARG A 18 10.35 -8.82 7.18
N ASP A 19 9.55 -9.75 6.66
CA ASP A 19 9.72 -11.17 6.93
C ASP A 19 10.87 -11.71 6.08
N THR A 20 12.00 -12.04 6.72
CA THR A 20 13.19 -12.54 6.03
C THR A 20 13.06 -14.00 5.57
N SER A 21 11.99 -14.70 5.95
CA SER A 21 11.71 -16.07 5.50
C SER A 21 10.92 -16.14 4.19
N ALA A 22 10.42 -15.00 3.70
CA ALA A 22 9.63 -14.90 2.47
C ALA A 22 10.41 -14.18 1.35
N ILE A 23 9.98 -14.40 0.10
CA ILE A 23 10.43 -13.58 -1.04
C ILE A 23 9.79 -12.20 -0.91
N ASP A 24 10.60 -11.19 -0.59
CA ASP A 24 10.17 -9.81 -0.44
C ASP A 24 11.27 -8.82 -0.84
N LEU A 25 10.86 -7.60 -1.15
CA LEU A 25 11.69 -6.48 -1.52
C LEU A 25 12.46 -5.93 -0.30
N VAL A 26 13.76 -5.66 -0.50
CA VAL A 26 14.62 -4.99 0.48
C VAL A 26 14.35 -3.48 0.45
N ARG A 27 13.69 -2.95 1.48
CA ARG A 27 13.20 -1.57 1.56
C ARG A 27 14.13 -0.67 2.37
N LYS A 28 15.42 -0.67 2.02
CA LYS A 28 16.41 0.24 2.63
C LYS A 28 16.24 1.67 2.13
N GLU A 29 16.73 2.63 2.91
CA GLU A 29 16.66 4.08 2.60
C GLU A 29 17.04 4.40 1.15
N ARG A 30 18.16 3.86 0.64
CA ARG A 30 18.61 4.10 -0.75
C ARG A 30 17.54 3.70 -1.77
N TYR A 31 16.89 2.56 -1.56
CA TYR A 31 15.82 2.08 -2.45
C TYR A 31 14.60 2.99 -2.37
N LEU A 32 14.15 3.32 -1.16
CA LEU A 32 12.94 4.12 -0.96
C LEU A 32 13.09 5.55 -1.49
N ARG A 33 14.26 6.18 -1.28
CA ARG A 33 14.57 7.48 -1.87
C ARG A 33 14.61 7.42 -3.40
N TRP A 34 15.33 6.47 -3.98
CA TRP A 34 15.41 6.32 -5.43
C TRP A 34 14.02 6.09 -6.06
N ARG A 35 13.24 5.18 -5.47
CA ARG A 35 11.95 4.74 -6.04
C ARG A 35 10.83 5.75 -5.86
N PHE A 36 10.79 6.47 -4.74
CA PHE A 36 9.65 7.32 -4.37
C PHE A 36 10.01 8.80 -4.30
N ASP A 37 11.13 9.19 -3.69
CA ASP A 37 11.48 10.62 -3.55
C ASP A 37 12.10 11.21 -4.82
N SER A 38 12.90 10.42 -5.54
CA SER A 38 13.60 10.81 -6.76
C SER A 38 12.86 10.40 -8.03
N HIS A 39 11.57 10.07 -7.91
CA HIS A 39 10.76 9.70 -9.07
C HIS A 39 10.51 10.93 -9.95
N PRO A 40 10.83 10.89 -11.26
CA PRO A 40 10.78 12.08 -12.12
C PRO A 40 9.36 12.62 -12.34
N GLU A 41 8.37 11.73 -12.36
CA GLU A 41 6.99 12.08 -12.76
C GLU A 41 5.97 12.15 -11.62
N TYR A 42 6.24 11.52 -10.47
CA TYR A 42 5.22 11.29 -9.44
C TYR A 42 5.70 11.74 -8.08
N ASN A 43 4.84 12.46 -7.39
CA ASN A 43 5.04 12.85 -6.00
C ASN A 43 4.38 11.82 -5.09
N TYR A 44 5.20 11.08 -4.36
CA TYR A 44 4.76 10.10 -3.38
C TYR A 44 4.83 10.70 -1.98
N ARG A 45 3.92 10.26 -1.10
CA ARG A 45 3.93 10.59 0.32
C ARG A 45 4.06 9.31 1.15
N HIS A 46 4.83 9.40 2.22
CA HIS A 46 5.10 8.30 3.14
C HIS A 46 4.17 8.41 4.36
N VAL A 47 3.51 7.33 4.71
CA VAL A 47 2.69 7.20 5.92
C VAL A 47 3.38 6.25 6.87
N VAL A 48 3.65 6.68 8.10
CA VAL A 48 4.28 5.81 9.11
C VAL A 48 3.44 5.68 10.38
N VAL A 49 3.47 4.47 10.93
CA VAL A 49 2.90 4.13 12.23
C VAL A 49 4.05 3.79 13.17
N LYS A 50 4.05 4.46 14.33
CA LYS A 50 4.98 4.19 15.42
C LYS A 50 4.22 3.80 16.67
N LYS A 51 4.80 2.88 17.44
CA LYS A 51 4.37 2.50 18.78
C LYS A 51 5.59 2.55 19.68
N ASP A 52 5.53 3.33 20.75
CA ASP A 52 6.65 3.53 21.68
C ASP A 52 7.96 3.92 20.95
N GLU A 53 7.87 4.91 20.05
CA GLU A 53 8.92 5.38 19.13
C GLU A 53 9.43 4.36 18.09
N LYS A 54 9.05 3.09 18.19
CA LYS A 54 9.44 2.06 17.22
C LYS A 54 8.52 2.10 16.00
N LEU A 55 9.12 2.00 14.82
CA LEU A 55 8.37 1.82 13.58
C LEU A 55 7.65 0.46 13.61
N VAL A 56 6.35 0.46 13.32
CA VAL A 56 5.51 -0.76 13.28
C VAL A 56 4.75 -0.92 11.97
N GLY A 57 4.57 0.16 11.21
CA GLY A 57 3.92 0.13 9.91
C GLY A 57 4.35 1.27 9.01
N TYR A 58 4.30 1.01 7.71
CA TYR A 58 4.74 1.91 6.65
C TYR A 58 3.84 1.74 5.43
N ALA A 59 3.51 2.84 4.78
CA ALA A 59 2.89 2.82 3.46
C ALA A 59 3.37 4.00 2.62
N VAL A 60 3.22 3.84 1.31
CA VAL A 60 3.42 4.92 0.33
C VAL A 60 2.14 5.14 -0.40
N ILE A 61 1.74 6.41 -0.51
CA ILE A 61 0.57 6.83 -1.26
C ILE A 61 0.94 7.85 -2.33
N ARG A 62 0.13 7.96 -3.36
CA ARG A 62 0.17 9.08 -4.31
C ARG A 62 -1.24 9.43 -4.77
N VAL A 63 -1.36 10.61 -5.36
CA VAL A 63 -2.59 11.10 -6.01
C VAL A 63 -2.29 11.31 -7.48
N ASN A 64 -3.21 10.90 -8.34
CA ASN A 64 -3.09 11.03 -9.79
C ASN A 64 -4.40 11.57 -10.38
N ALA A 65 -4.34 12.73 -11.02
CA ALA A 65 -5.47 13.24 -11.81
C ALA A 65 -5.48 12.53 -13.17
N ARG A 66 -6.57 11.82 -13.46
CA ARG A 66 -6.74 11.12 -14.74
C ARG A 66 -7.29 12.08 -15.80
N PRO A 67 -7.05 11.80 -17.10
CA PRO A 67 -7.57 12.64 -18.19
C PRO A 67 -9.11 12.71 -18.25
N ASP A 68 -9.82 11.74 -17.68
CA ASP A 68 -11.28 11.71 -17.57
C ASP A 68 -11.84 12.56 -16.41
N GLY A 69 -10.98 13.30 -15.71
CA GLY A 69 -11.35 14.17 -14.59
C GLY A 69 -11.39 13.45 -13.23
N VAL A 70 -11.20 12.13 -13.18
CA VAL A 70 -11.20 11.38 -11.93
C VAL A 70 -9.87 11.56 -11.20
N VAL A 71 -9.93 11.92 -9.90
CA VAL A 71 -8.77 11.99 -9.02
C VAL A 71 -8.58 10.65 -8.32
N GLU A 72 -7.56 9.91 -8.73
CA GLU A 72 -7.24 8.59 -8.16
C GLU A 72 -6.20 8.68 -7.05
N GLY A 73 -6.57 8.21 -5.86
CA GLY A 73 -5.64 7.90 -4.80
C GLY A 73 -5.08 6.49 -4.95
N ILE A 74 -3.77 6.31 -4.79
CA ILE A 74 -3.13 5.00 -4.95
C ILE A 74 -2.26 4.72 -3.74
N ILE A 75 -2.53 3.62 -3.04
CA ILE A 75 -1.59 3.02 -2.09
C ILE A 75 -0.64 2.13 -2.90
N VAL A 76 0.62 2.53 -3.06
CA VAL A 76 1.55 1.88 -4.01
C VAL A 76 2.48 0.86 -3.34
N ASP A 77 2.69 1.00 -2.04
CA ASP A 77 3.47 0.07 -1.22
C ASP A 77 2.97 0.13 0.22
N TYR A 78 3.12 -0.97 0.94
CA TYR A 78 2.86 -1.04 2.37
C TYR A 78 3.72 -2.14 3.01
N LEU A 79 4.03 -1.98 4.28
CA LEU A 79 4.70 -2.99 5.09
C LEU A 79 4.25 -2.88 6.55
N VAL A 80 3.87 -4.02 7.11
CA VAL A 80 3.60 -4.23 8.54
C VAL A 80 4.26 -5.55 8.92
N ARG A 81 4.49 -5.79 10.22
CA ARG A 81 4.98 -7.10 10.66
C ARG A 81 4.00 -8.21 10.27
N TYR A 82 4.52 -9.41 10.00
CA TYR A 82 3.69 -10.56 9.66
C TYR A 82 2.59 -10.76 10.71
N ALA A 83 1.36 -11.00 10.24
CA ALA A 83 0.15 -11.18 11.04
C ALA A 83 -0.30 -9.97 11.91
N ASP A 84 0.34 -8.79 11.82
CA ASP A 84 -0.10 -7.59 12.55
C ASP A 84 -1.27 -6.88 11.86
N VAL A 85 -2.45 -7.50 11.97
CA VAL A 85 -3.70 -7.04 11.35
C VAL A 85 -4.17 -5.70 11.94
N ASP A 86 -3.93 -5.45 13.22
CA ASP A 86 -4.35 -4.21 13.86
C ASP A 86 -3.51 -3.03 13.39
N CYS A 87 -2.18 -3.18 13.33
CA CYS A 87 -1.32 -2.17 12.72
C CYS A 87 -1.71 -1.93 11.26
N PHE A 88 -2.02 -2.99 10.51
CA PHE A 88 -2.49 -2.87 9.13
C PHE A 88 -3.77 -2.03 9.03
N ARG A 89 -4.78 -2.31 9.84
CA ARG A 89 -6.05 -1.56 9.84
C ARG A 89 -5.82 -0.08 10.14
N VAL A 90 -4.99 0.21 11.14
CA VAL A 90 -4.64 1.58 11.51
C VAL A 90 -3.91 2.29 10.36
N LEU A 91 -2.93 1.64 9.75
CA LEU A 91 -2.17 2.17 8.62
C LEU A 91 -3.06 2.49 7.42
N ILE A 92 -3.89 1.53 6.99
CA ILE A 92 -4.80 1.71 5.86
C ILE A 92 -5.85 2.78 6.15
N GLY A 93 -6.43 2.80 7.35
CA GLY A 93 -7.38 3.84 7.74
C GLY A 93 -6.81 5.25 7.58
N LYS A 94 -5.53 5.45 7.93
CA LYS A 94 -4.86 6.73 7.70
C LYS A 94 -4.58 7.00 6.23
N CYS A 95 -4.08 6.02 5.47
CA CYS A 95 -3.91 6.21 4.02
C CYS A 95 -5.21 6.66 3.36
N LEU A 96 -6.35 6.06 3.73
CA LEU A 96 -7.66 6.43 3.21
C LEU A 96 -8.10 7.82 3.63
N ASN A 97 -7.90 8.20 4.89
CA ASN A 97 -8.21 9.55 5.36
C ASN A 97 -7.37 10.60 4.61
N GLU A 98 -6.07 10.36 4.44
CA GLU A 98 -5.18 11.26 3.69
C GLU A 98 -5.59 11.41 2.22
N LEU A 99 -5.94 10.31 1.56
CA LEU A 99 -6.39 10.34 0.16
C LEU A 99 -7.76 11.02 0.03
N LYS A 100 -8.67 10.81 0.99
CA LYS A 100 -9.96 11.50 1.05
C LYS A 100 -9.78 13.00 1.23
N GLU A 101 -8.92 13.43 2.17
CA GLU A 101 -8.61 14.84 2.41
C GLU A 101 -7.92 15.49 1.19
N SER A 102 -7.24 14.69 0.37
CA SER A 102 -6.64 15.13 -0.89
C SER A 102 -7.63 15.21 -2.06
N GLY A 103 -8.92 14.99 -1.81
CA GLY A 103 -9.97 15.08 -2.83
C GLY A 103 -10.02 13.91 -3.82
N CYS A 104 -9.50 12.73 -3.45
CA CYS A 104 -9.60 11.56 -4.32
C CYS A 104 -11.04 11.02 -4.42
N ASP A 105 -11.49 10.75 -5.65
CA ASP A 105 -12.79 10.15 -5.94
C ASP A 105 -12.77 8.63 -5.75
N ILE A 106 -11.64 8.01 -6.10
CA ILE A 106 -11.43 6.57 -6.03
C ILE A 106 -10.08 6.27 -5.38
N VAL A 107 -10.01 5.14 -4.67
CA VAL A 107 -8.74 4.64 -4.14
C VAL A 107 -8.46 3.25 -4.69
N THR A 108 -7.27 3.07 -5.26
CA THR A 108 -6.73 1.78 -5.65
C THR A 108 -5.53 1.43 -4.79
N VAL A 109 -5.19 0.14 -4.77
CA VAL A 109 -4.00 -0.35 -4.08
C VAL A 109 -3.26 -1.36 -4.94
N TRP A 110 -1.94 -1.25 -4.96
CA TRP A 110 -1.09 -2.19 -5.68
C TRP A 110 -0.93 -3.49 -4.89
N ALA A 111 -0.71 -4.57 -5.64
CA ALA A 111 -0.80 -5.97 -5.26
C ALA A 111 -0.56 -6.29 -3.76
N PHE A 112 -1.57 -6.95 -3.15
CA PHE A 112 -1.44 -7.60 -1.84
C PHE A 112 -0.98 -9.05 -2.03
N SER A 113 0.17 -9.41 -1.46
CA SER A 113 0.64 -10.79 -1.41
C SER A 113 0.03 -11.59 -0.25
N LEU A 114 -0.33 -10.92 0.85
CA LEU A 114 -0.85 -11.58 2.05
C LEU A 114 -2.39 -11.66 2.03
N ALA A 115 -2.91 -12.90 1.98
CA ALA A 115 -4.34 -13.18 1.85
C ALA A 115 -5.17 -12.59 3.02
N ASN A 116 -4.68 -12.71 4.25
CA ASN A 116 -5.36 -12.19 5.44
C ASN A 116 -5.51 -10.66 5.41
N LEU A 117 -4.49 -9.92 4.95
CA LEU A 117 -4.55 -8.46 4.83
C LEU A 117 -5.45 -8.03 3.68
N ARG A 118 -5.42 -8.75 2.55
CA ARG A 118 -6.35 -8.54 1.45
C ARG A 118 -7.80 -8.69 1.90
N GLU A 119 -8.11 -9.68 2.73
CA GLU A 119 -9.46 -9.84 3.28
C GLU A 119 -9.89 -8.64 4.12
N GLN A 120 -8.97 -8.01 4.85
CA GLN A 120 -9.30 -6.82 5.63
C GLN A 120 -9.81 -5.70 4.73
N LEU A 121 -9.15 -5.47 3.60
CA LEU A 121 -9.59 -4.45 2.63
C LEU A 121 -11.00 -4.71 2.11
N LEU A 122 -11.27 -5.95 1.70
CA LEU A 122 -12.52 -6.34 1.08
C LEU A 122 -13.70 -6.35 2.07
N LYS A 123 -13.46 -6.74 3.33
CA LYS A 123 -14.50 -6.89 4.34
C LYS A 123 -14.74 -5.61 5.16
N HIS A 124 -13.71 -4.79 5.37
CA HIS A 124 -13.77 -3.70 6.36
C HIS A 124 -13.50 -2.30 5.80
N PHE A 125 -12.85 -2.17 4.64
CA PHE A 125 -12.48 -0.87 4.07
C PHE A 125 -13.24 -0.53 2.78
N GLY A 126 -14.24 -1.33 2.40
CA GLY A 126 -15.09 -1.07 1.24
C GLY A 126 -14.43 -1.33 -0.12
N PHE A 127 -13.20 -1.86 -0.16
CA PHE A 127 -12.53 -2.19 -1.41
C PHE A 127 -13.28 -3.30 -2.15
N LYS A 128 -13.25 -3.23 -3.48
CA LYS A 128 -13.80 -4.26 -4.37
C LYS A 128 -12.69 -4.84 -5.24
N SER A 129 -12.76 -6.14 -5.50
CA SER A 129 -11.82 -6.82 -6.38
C SER A 129 -12.19 -6.56 -7.84
N LEU A 130 -11.29 -5.94 -8.61
CA LEU A 130 -11.46 -5.75 -10.06
C LEU A 130 -11.67 -7.07 -10.81
N LEU A 131 -11.07 -8.17 -10.30
CA LEU A 131 -11.23 -9.52 -10.86
C LEU A 131 -12.60 -10.17 -10.60
N LYS A 132 -13.49 -9.50 -9.87
CA LYS A 132 -14.83 -9.99 -9.55
C LYS A 132 -15.95 -9.07 -10.05
N PHE A 133 -15.64 -7.89 -10.59
CA PHE A 133 -16.65 -6.89 -10.95
C PHE A 133 -16.11 -5.83 -11.94
N PRO A 134 -16.79 -5.56 -13.07
CA PRO A 134 -17.58 -6.48 -13.90
C PRO A 134 -16.71 -7.39 -14.79
N TYR A 135 -15.39 -7.42 -14.60
CA TYR A 135 -14.47 -8.14 -15.47
C TYR A 135 -14.36 -9.63 -15.12
N SER A 136 -14.67 -10.50 -16.08
CA SER A 136 -14.30 -11.92 -16.05
C SER A 136 -12.82 -12.08 -16.41
N ARG A 137 -12.10 -12.97 -15.73
CA ARG A 137 -10.74 -13.36 -16.15
C ARG A 137 -10.81 -13.98 -17.54
N PHE A 138 -9.94 -13.56 -18.46
CA PHE A 138 -9.59 -14.32 -19.67
C PHE A 138 -8.68 -15.52 -19.32
N VAL A 139 -9.00 -16.24 -18.25
CA VAL A 139 -8.23 -17.43 -17.86
C VAL A 139 -9.20 -18.59 -17.99
N ASP A 140 -8.97 -19.37 -19.03
CA ASP A 140 -9.67 -20.62 -19.26
C ASP A 140 -9.46 -21.55 -18.05
N ARG A 141 -10.52 -22.17 -17.54
CA ARG A 141 -10.46 -22.99 -16.31
C ARG A 141 -9.50 -24.18 -16.45
N GLY A 142 -9.18 -24.59 -17.69
CA GLY A 142 -8.37 -25.76 -18.00
C GLY A 142 -6.93 -25.76 -17.45
N TYR A 143 -6.35 -24.63 -17.05
CA TYR A 143 -5.00 -24.62 -16.47
C TYR A 143 -4.94 -24.94 -14.97
N LEU A 144 -6.07 -24.87 -14.25
CA LEU A 144 -6.12 -25.18 -12.82
C LEU A 144 -6.53 -26.63 -12.53
N ASP A 145 -7.18 -27.30 -13.49
CA ASP A 145 -7.61 -28.69 -13.37
C ASP A 145 -6.49 -29.70 -13.71
N ALA A 146 -5.26 -29.22 -13.96
CA ALA A 146 -4.09 -30.03 -14.33
C ALA A 146 -3.06 -30.18 -13.19
N LEU A 147 -3.42 -29.85 -11.95
CA LEU A 147 -2.65 -30.10 -10.72
C LEU A 147 -3.50 -30.90 -9.73
#